data_AF-A0A969DX27-F1
#
_entry.id   AF-A0A969DX27-F1
#
_cell.length_a   1.000
_cell.length_b   1.000
_cell.length_c   1.000
_cell.angle_alpha   90.00
_cell.angle_beta   90.00
_cell.angle_gamma   90.00
#
_symmetry.space_group_name_H-M   'P 1'
#
loop_
_entity.id
_entity.type
_entity.pdbx_description
1 polymer ?
#
loop_
_entity_poly.entity_id
_entity_poly.type
_entity_poly.pdbx_seq_one_letter_code
_entity_poly.pdbx_strand_id
1 'polypeptide(L)'
;MEKREGDVVNAQGSVVQYFQWMQSGEGQSPGSSKILKDIYDYNKDDCDSTKALADWLREIQMDAGIVYCATESVKTIEEQQVIEQTPAGQLSMELLEEITPQPWTEKLALEPGGKRLLGHLLEFHRREAKPFWWKRFSWLIADESDLVDELDCLAGLQRTQALPER
;
A
#
# COMPACT_ATOMS: atom_id res chain seq x y z
N MET A 1 14.06 -24.24 10.84
CA MET A 1 13.89 -22.83 10.44
C MET A 1 15.12 -22.10 10.91
N GLU A 2 15.99 -21.70 9.99
CA GLU A 2 17.19 -20.93 10.32
C GLU A 2 16.80 -19.55 10.87
N LYS A 3 17.62 -19.06 11.81
CA LYS A 3 17.40 -17.80 12.51
C LYS A 3 17.73 -16.65 11.56
N ARG A 4 16.85 -15.65 11.45
CA ARG A 4 17.05 -14.47 10.59
C ARG A 4 18.36 -13.76 10.97
N GLU A 5 19.32 -13.71 10.06
CA GLU A 5 20.52 -12.87 10.13
C GLU A 5 20.41 -11.78 9.07
N GLY A 6 19.95 -10.60 9.47
CA GLY A 6 19.88 -9.40 8.64
C GLY A 6 19.59 -8.17 9.50
N ASP A 7 20.26 -7.06 9.23
CA ASP A 7 20.11 -5.80 10.00
C ASP A 7 18.73 -5.12 9.77
N VAL A 8 17.98 -5.54 8.74
CA VAL A 8 16.58 -5.16 8.53
C VAL A 8 15.67 -6.15 9.25
N VAL A 9 15.18 -5.79 10.43
CA VAL A 9 14.40 -6.72 11.27
C VAL A 9 12.88 -6.51 11.12
N ASN A 10 12.44 -5.42 10.50
CA ASN A 10 11.02 -5.10 10.30
C ASN A 10 10.78 -4.11 9.13
N ALA A 11 9.51 -4.02 8.71
CA ALA A 11 9.07 -3.17 7.58
C ALA A 11 9.34 -1.66 7.78
N GLN A 12 9.36 -1.17 9.01
CA GLN A 12 9.71 0.24 9.28
C GLN A 12 11.22 0.48 9.12
N GLY A 13 12.04 -0.52 9.45
CA GLY A 13 13.49 -0.49 9.29
C GLY A 13 13.94 -0.39 7.84
N SER A 14 13.26 -1.06 6.91
CA SER A 14 13.59 -0.98 5.48
C SER A 14 13.37 0.43 4.90
N VAL A 15 12.36 1.17 5.40
CA VAL A 15 12.10 2.56 5.01
C VAL A 15 13.22 3.49 5.49
N VAL A 16 13.66 3.32 6.75
CA VAL A 16 14.77 4.11 7.32
C VAL A 16 16.06 3.82 6.56
N GLN A 17 16.34 2.54 6.28
CA GLN A 17 17.51 2.15 5.50
C GLN A 17 17.46 2.69 4.07
N TYR A 18 16.30 2.68 3.42
CA TYR A 18 16.15 3.30 2.10
C TYR A 18 16.46 4.81 2.14
N PHE A 19 16.01 5.51 3.19
CA PHE A 19 16.35 6.91 3.40
C PHE A 19 17.85 7.13 3.62
N GLN A 20 18.49 6.27 4.42
CA GLN A 20 19.95 6.30 4.61
C GLN A 20 20.68 6.05 3.29
N TRP A 21 20.23 5.11 2.47
CA TRP A 21 20.78 4.86 1.15
C TRP A 21 20.72 6.11 0.26
N MET A 22 19.57 6.81 0.21
CA MET A 22 19.44 8.06 -0.55
C MET A 22 20.46 9.13 -0.13
N GLN A 23 20.89 9.14 1.13
CA GLN A 23 21.90 10.06 1.64
C GLN A 23 23.35 9.54 1.52
N SER A 24 23.52 8.23 1.37
CA SER A 24 24.83 7.56 1.41
C SER A 24 25.69 7.80 0.17
N GLY A 25 25.08 8.08 -0.98
CA GLY A 25 25.76 8.11 -2.27
C GLY A 25 26.19 6.73 -2.80
N GLU A 26 25.73 5.63 -2.19
CA GLU A 26 25.99 4.27 -2.69
C GLU A 26 25.34 4.03 -4.08
N GLY A 27 25.76 2.94 -4.73
CA GLY A 27 25.28 2.60 -6.06
C GLY A 27 23.76 2.33 -6.14
N GLN A 28 23.23 2.35 -7.37
CA GLN A 28 21.80 2.28 -7.65
C GLN A 28 21.28 0.85 -7.82
N SER A 29 22.02 -0.15 -7.33
CA SER A 29 21.62 -1.55 -7.41
C SER A 29 22.08 -2.34 -6.18
N PRO A 30 21.40 -3.46 -5.84
CA PRO A 30 21.86 -4.37 -4.78
C PRO A 30 23.28 -4.90 -4.97
N GLY A 31 23.79 -4.94 -6.21
CA GLY A 31 25.18 -5.33 -6.48
C GLY A 31 26.22 -4.24 -6.20
N SER A 32 25.77 -2.99 -6.00
CA SER A 32 26.62 -1.80 -5.86
C SER A 32 26.34 -0.98 -4.59
N SER A 33 25.38 -1.41 -3.77
CA SER A 33 25.02 -0.81 -2.49
C SER A 33 24.75 -1.92 -1.48
N LYS A 34 25.40 -1.83 -0.31
CA LYS A 34 25.14 -2.75 0.79
C LYS A 34 23.73 -2.52 1.34
N ILE A 35 23.33 -1.26 1.49
CA ILE A 35 22.00 -0.92 2.02
C ILE A 35 20.88 -1.46 1.12
N LEU A 36 21.00 -1.29 -0.21
CA LEU A 36 20.03 -1.86 -1.15
C LEU A 36 20.06 -3.39 -1.16
N LYS A 37 21.22 -4.02 -0.95
CA LYS A 37 21.33 -5.46 -0.82
C LYS A 37 20.57 -5.96 0.40
N ASP A 38 20.76 -5.33 1.56
CA ASP A 38 20.11 -5.72 2.80
C ASP A 38 18.57 -5.56 2.70
N ILE A 39 18.10 -4.47 2.08
CA ILE A 39 16.66 -4.29 1.77
C ILE A 39 16.14 -5.36 0.81
N TYR A 40 16.90 -5.69 -0.24
CA TYR A 40 16.52 -6.70 -1.22
C TYR A 40 16.41 -8.09 -0.57
N ASP A 41 17.43 -8.50 0.19
CA ASP A 41 17.47 -9.81 0.84
C ASP A 41 16.32 -9.93 1.86
N TYR A 42 16.04 -8.88 2.63
CA TYR A 42 14.87 -8.84 3.53
C TYR A 42 13.55 -9.05 2.78
N ASN A 43 13.30 -8.28 1.72
CA ASN A 43 12.05 -8.39 0.96
C ASN A 43 11.93 -9.75 0.27
N LYS A 44 13.06 -10.34 -0.15
CA LYS A 44 13.09 -11.68 -0.72
C LYS A 44 12.64 -12.72 0.32
N ASP A 45 13.18 -12.68 1.52
CA ASP A 45 12.81 -13.59 2.61
C ASP A 45 11.34 -13.44 3.01
N ASP A 46 10.82 -12.20 3.03
CA ASP A 46 9.41 -11.94 3.33
C ASP A 46 8.48 -12.51 2.25
N CYS A 47 8.83 -12.35 0.96
CA CYS A 47 8.11 -12.97 -0.15
C CYS A 47 8.14 -14.50 -0.10
N ASP A 48 9.32 -15.09 0.13
CA ASP A 48 9.51 -16.54 0.17
C ASP A 48 8.75 -17.16 1.37
N SER A 49 8.79 -16.50 2.54
CA SER A 49 8.06 -16.94 3.73
C SER A 49 6.53 -16.77 3.59
N THR A 50 6.07 -15.69 2.97
CA THR A 50 4.64 -15.48 2.66
C THR A 50 4.14 -16.55 1.70
N LYS A 51 4.93 -16.91 0.69
CA LYS A 51 4.61 -18.03 -0.21
C LYS A 51 4.51 -19.35 0.55
N ALA A 52 5.49 -19.66 1.40
CA ALA A 52 5.49 -20.90 2.18
C ALA A 52 4.26 -20.99 3.11
N LEU A 53 3.90 -19.88 3.77
CA LEU A 53 2.69 -19.80 4.58
C LEU A 53 1.43 -20.02 3.74
N ALA A 54 1.35 -19.40 2.56
CA ALA A 54 0.22 -19.56 1.66
C ALA A 54 0.07 -21.02 1.21
N ASP A 55 1.18 -21.66 0.78
CA ASP A 55 1.19 -23.06 0.37
C ASP A 55 0.70 -23.97 1.52
N TRP A 56 1.22 -23.76 2.74
CA TRP A 56 0.79 -24.50 3.94
C TRP A 56 -0.70 -24.31 4.28
N LEU A 57 -1.22 -23.08 4.17
CA LEU A 57 -2.65 -22.82 4.36
C LEU A 57 -3.52 -23.52 3.30
N ARG A 58 -3.02 -23.68 2.07
CA ARG A 58 -3.71 -24.42 1.01
C ARG A 58 -3.76 -25.93 1.30
N GLU A 59 -2.69 -26.50 1.85
CA GLU A 59 -2.69 -27.89 2.31
C GLU A 59 -3.77 -28.11 3.37
N ILE A 60 -3.82 -27.27 4.40
CA ILE A 60 -4.87 -27.32 5.44
C ILE A 60 -6.28 -27.17 4.84
N GLN A 61 -6.44 -26.24 3.90
CA GLN A 61 -7.70 -26.01 3.22
C GLN A 61 -8.18 -27.28 2.50
N MET A 62 -7.27 -27.96 1.79
CA MET A 62 -7.55 -29.21 1.08
C MET A 62 -7.92 -30.33 2.05
N ASP A 63 -7.15 -30.49 3.13
CA ASP A 63 -7.39 -31.52 4.16
C ASP A 63 -8.73 -31.32 4.87
N ALA A 64 -9.13 -30.07 5.10
CA ALA A 64 -10.42 -29.71 5.70
C ALA A 64 -11.60 -29.77 4.71
N GLY A 65 -11.37 -30.06 3.43
CA GLY A 65 -12.41 -30.09 2.39
C GLY A 65 -13.04 -28.72 2.11
N ILE A 66 -12.34 -27.62 2.40
CA ILE A 66 -12.84 -26.26 2.20
C ILE A 66 -12.67 -25.87 0.72
N VAL A 67 -13.78 -25.63 0.03
CA VAL A 67 -13.74 -25.19 -1.38
C VAL A 67 -13.07 -23.82 -1.48
N TYR A 68 -12.11 -23.69 -2.40
CA TYR A 68 -11.52 -22.40 -2.71
C TYR A 68 -12.51 -21.51 -3.46
N CYS A 69 -12.98 -20.47 -2.79
CA CYS A 69 -13.57 -19.31 -3.44
C CYS A 69 -12.45 -18.30 -3.72
N ALA A 70 -12.09 -18.14 -5.00
CA ALA A 70 -11.37 -16.95 -5.38
C ALA A 70 -12.27 -15.74 -5.06
N THR A 71 -11.81 -14.83 -4.21
CA THR A 71 -12.34 -13.48 -4.25
C THR A 71 -12.10 -12.98 -5.66
N GLU A 72 -13.17 -12.80 -6.44
CA GLU A 72 -13.05 -12.10 -7.72
C GLU A 72 -12.25 -10.83 -7.44
N SER A 73 -11.16 -10.65 -8.18
CA SER A 73 -10.28 -9.48 -8.11
C SER A 73 -10.97 -8.24 -8.69
N VAL A 74 -12.21 -7.98 -8.26
CA VAL A 74 -13.08 -6.90 -8.74
C VAL A 74 -12.45 -5.53 -8.45
N LYS A 75 -11.66 -5.43 -7.38
CA LYS A 75 -11.18 -4.13 -6.90
C LYS A 75 -10.06 -3.49 -7.74
N THR A 76 -9.22 -4.26 -8.45
CA THR A 76 -8.03 -3.69 -9.11
C THR A 76 -8.34 -3.14 -10.50
N ILE A 77 -9.18 -3.86 -11.28
CA ILE A 77 -9.52 -3.48 -12.65
C ILE A 77 -10.50 -2.31 -12.67
N GLU A 78 -11.55 -2.33 -11.84
CA GLU A 78 -12.52 -1.24 -11.77
C GLU A 78 -11.89 0.06 -11.29
N GLU A 79 -11.00 -0.01 -10.30
CA GLU A 79 -10.36 1.18 -9.75
C GLU A 79 -9.34 1.80 -10.72
N GLN A 80 -8.65 0.99 -11.55
CA GLN A 80 -7.82 1.48 -12.65
C GLN A 80 -8.67 2.11 -13.77
N GLN A 81 -9.79 1.47 -14.15
CA GLN A 81 -10.71 2.04 -15.15
C GLN A 81 -11.32 3.37 -14.70
N VAL A 82 -11.65 3.51 -13.41
CA VAL A 82 -12.17 4.78 -12.87
C VAL A 82 -11.11 5.89 -12.94
N ILE A 83 -9.82 5.57 -12.78
CA ILE A 83 -8.71 6.53 -12.91
C ILE A 83 -8.60 7.01 -14.35
N GLU A 84 -8.58 6.06 -15.30
CA GLU A 84 -8.48 6.31 -16.74
C GLU A 84 -9.65 7.14 -17.30
N GLN A 85 -10.78 7.20 -16.60
CA GLN A 85 -11.98 7.93 -17.03
C GLN A 85 -12.05 9.38 -16.54
N THR A 86 -11.19 9.80 -15.60
CA THR A 86 -11.19 11.20 -15.13
C THR A 86 -10.18 12.05 -15.92
N PRO A 87 -10.47 13.33 -16.20
CA PRO A 87 -9.50 14.21 -16.85
C PRO A 87 -8.17 14.35 -16.10
N ALA A 88 -8.22 14.35 -14.75
CA ALA A 88 -7.03 14.41 -13.90
C ALA A 88 -6.22 13.11 -13.95
N GLY A 89 -6.88 11.96 -13.95
CA GLY A 89 -6.23 10.65 -14.07
C GLY A 89 -5.60 10.43 -15.45
N GLN A 90 -6.27 10.83 -16.53
CA GLN A 90 -5.72 10.80 -17.89
C GLN A 90 -4.46 11.64 -17.99
N LEU A 91 -4.52 12.90 -17.56
CA LEU A 91 -3.36 13.80 -17.59
C LEU A 91 -2.22 13.31 -16.67
N SER A 92 -2.56 12.70 -15.53
CA SER A 92 -1.58 12.07 -14.63
C SER A 92 -0.82 10.96 -15.35
N MET A 93 -1.50 10.08 -16.07
CA MET A 93 -0.88 9.01 -16.84
C MET A 93 -0.02 9.55 -17.98
N GLU A 94 -0.55 10.47 -18.78
CA GLU A 94 0.20 11.11 -19.88
C GLU A 94 1.52 11.72 -19.37
N LEU A 95 1.46 12.49 -18.28
CA LEU A 95 2.64 13.11 -17.67
C LEU A 95 3.65 12.10 -17.13
N LEU A 96 3.19 10.92 -16.70
CA LEU A 96 4.04 9.86 -16.15
C LEU A 96 4.61 8.93 -17.24
N GLU A 97 3.89 8.72 -18.34
CA GLU A 97 4.34 7.92 -19.50
C GLU A 97 5.44 8.64 -20.30
N GLU A 98 5.38 9.97 -20.40
CA GLU A 98 6.44 10.78 -21.02
C GLU A 98 7.78 10.70 -20.26
N ILE A 99 7.79 10.18 -19.04
CA ILE A 99 8.98 10.03 -18.22
C ILE A 99 9.68 8.72 -18.60
N THR A 100 10.77 8.82 -19.35
CA THR A 100 11.66 7.67 -19.56
C THR A 100 12.24 7.20 -18.22
N PRO A 101 12.37 5.88 -17.97
CA PRO A 101 13.10 5.38 -16.83
C PRO A 101 14.56 5.80 -16.93
N GLN A 102 14.94 6.86 -16.22
CA GLN A 102 16.32 7.32 -16.13
C GLN A 102 16.81 7.18 -14.69
N PRO A 103 18.09 6.87 -14.47
CA PRO A 103 18.68 6.87 -13.14
C PRO A 103 18.39 8.18 -12.43
N TRP A 104 17.96 8.11 -11.17
CA TRP A 104 17.72 9.29 -10.38
C TRP A 104 19.02 10.09 -10.25
N THR A 105 19.00 11.36 -10.62
CA THR A 105 20.13 12.29 -10.50
C THR A 105 19.67 13.59 -9.86
N GLU A 106 20.55 14.29 -9.15
CA GLU A 106 20.27 15.64 -8.59
C GLU A 106 19.74 16.62 -9.66
N LYS A 107 20.19 16.46 -10.91
CA LYS A 107 19.73 17.25 -12.06
C LYS A 107 18.30 16.92 -12.49
N LEU A 108 17.82 15.69 -12.23
CA LEU A 108 16.44 15.27 -12.49
C LEU A 108 15.43 16.03 -11.60
N ALA A 109 15.88 16.58 -10.47
CA ALA A 109 15.03 17.36 -9.57
C ALA A 109 14.62 18.73 -10.13
N LEU A 110 15.37 19.27 -11.12
CA LEU A 110 15.23 20.67 -11.53
C LEU A 110 14.63 20.92 -12.92
N GLU A 111 14.52 19.94 -13.83
CA GLU A 111 13.81 20.16 -15.11
C GLU A 111 12.90 19.01 -15.62
N PRO A 112 13.13 17.72 -15.29
CA PRO A 112 12.11 16.66 -15.48
C PRO A 112 11.25 16.38 -14.23
N GLY A 113 11.65 16.86 -13.05
CA GLY A 113 10.97 16.58 -11.78
C GLY A 113 9.60 17.23 -11.64
N GLY A 114 9.37 18.36 -12.31
CA GLY A 114 8.09 19.07 -12.28
C GLY A 114 6.94 18.27 -12.87
N LYS A 115 7.15 17.63 -14.04
CA LYS A 115 6.13 16.76 -14.67
C LYS A 115 5.83 15.53 -13.82
N ARG A 116 6.86 14.91 -13.24
CA ARG A 116 6.71 13.75 -12.35
C ARG A 116 5.93 14.09 -11.10
N LEU A 117 6.32 15.17 -10.43
CA LEU A 117 5.65 15.66 -9.23
C LEU A 117 4.21 16.05 -9.55
N LEU A 118 4.00 16.81 -10.64
CA LEU A 118 2.67 17.22 -11.08
C LEU A 118 1.78 16.01 -11.39
N GLY A 119 2.31 15.02 -12.14
CA GLY A 119 1.60 13.77 -12.43
C GLY A 119 1.16 13.05 -11.16
N HIS A 120 2.01 12.99 -10.13
CA HIS A 120 1.62 12.41 -8.83
C HIS A 120 0.65 13.30 -8.03
N LEU A 121 0.77 14.63 -8.10
CA LEU A 121 -0.08 15.58 -7.37
C LEU A 121 -1.51 15.64 -7.92
N LEU A 122 -1.72 15.47 -9.23
CA LEU A 122 -3.05 15.49 -9.85
C LEU A 122 -4.03 14.50 -9.20
N GLU A 123 -3.51 13.35 -8.75
CA GLU A 123 -4.28 12.28 -8.13
C GLU A 123 -4.19 12.27 -6.59
N PHE A 124 -3.48 13.24 -6.00
CA PHE A 124 -3.18 13.25 -4.56
C PHE A 124 -4.45 13.22 -3.71
N HIS A 125 -5.37 14.17 -3.90
CA HIS A 125 -6.59 14.26 -3.09
C HIS A 125 -7.46 13.00 -3.17
N ARG A 126 -7.51 12.34 -4.33
CA ARG A 126 -8.25 11.09 -4.48
C ARG A 126 -7.57 9.94 -3.72
N ARG A 127 -6.24 9.85 -3.77
CA ARG A 127 -5.46 8.85 -3.01
C ARG A 127 -5.62 9.07 -1.50
N GLU A 128 -5.52 10.31 -1.05
CA GLU A 128 -5.68 10.69 0.36
C GLU A 128 -7.10 10.49 0.90
N ALA A 129 -8.11 10.44 0.02
CA ALA A 129 -9.47 10.09 0.43
C ALA A 129 -9.66 8.58 0.70
N LYS A 130 -8.78 7.70 0.19
CA LYS A 130 -8.94 6.25 0.32
C LYS A 130 -8.99 5.74 1.76
N PRO A 131 -8.09 6.16 2.69
CA PRO A 131 -8.14 5.71 4.08
C PRO A 131 -9.49 5.98 4.75
N PHE A 132 -10.07 7.17 4.51
CA PHE A 132 -11.40 7.50 5.01
C PHE A 132 -12.45 6.51 4.48
N TRP A 133 -12.47 6.26 3.17
CA TRP A 133 -13.45 5.33 2.57
C TRP A 133 -13.28 3.90 3.06
N TRP A 134 -12.05 3.40 3.16
CA TRP A 134 -11.78 2.07 3.71
C TRP A 134 -12.28 1.95 5.14
N LYS A 135 -11.99 2.96 5.98
CA LYS A 135 -12.47 3.00 7.36
C LYS A 135 -14.00 3.03 7.40
N ARG A 136 -14.63 3.89 6.59
CA ARG A 136 -16.09 3.99 6.47
C ARG A 136 -16.75 2.67 6.11
N PHE A 137 -16.22 1.95 5.11
CA PHE A 137 -16.77 0.66 4.69
C PHE A 137 -16.49 -0.45 5.71
N SER A 138 -15.33 -0.41 6.39
CA SER A 138 -15.05 -1.34 7.49
C SER A 138 -16.07 -1.20 8.62
N TRP A 139 -16.48 0.02 8.97
CA TRP A 139 -17.52 0.25 9.98
C TRP A 139 -18.90 -0.24 9.56
N LEU A 140 -19.23 -0.22 8.26
CA LEU A 140 -20.53 -0.67 7.77
C LEU A 140 -20.74 -2.18 7.89
N ILE A 141 -19.66 -2.94 8.02
CA ILE A 141 -19.68 -4.41 8.13
C ILE A 141 -19.21 -4.92 9.50
N ALA A 142 -18.78 -4.02 10.39
CA ALA A 142 -18.35 -4.34 11.73
C ALA A 142 -19.57 -4.51 12.67
N ASP A 143 -19.41 -5.35 13.69
CA ASP A 143 -20.40 -5.50 14.74
C ASP A 143 -20.37 -4.30 15.70
N GLU A 144 -21.50 -3.99 16.36
CA GLU A 144 -21.59 -2.84 17.28
C GLU A 144 -20.55 -2.91 18.40
N SER A 145 -20.24 -4.11 18.91
CA SER A 145 -19.21 -4.29 19.95
C SER A 145 -17.83 -3.83 19.51
N ASP A 146 -17.49 -4.01 18.23
CA ASP A 146 -16.19 -3.61 17.69
C ASP A 146 -16.13 -2.09 17.49
N LEU A 147 -17.27 -1.44 17.28
CA LEU A 147 -17.38 0.00 17.07
C LEU A 147 -17.37 0.81 18.37
N VAL A 148 -17.57 0.18 19.54
CA VAL A 148 -17.53 0.86 20.85
C VAL A 148 -16.15 1.44 21.16
N ASP A 149 -15.10 0.74 20.78
CA ASP A 149 -13.71 1.14 21.03
C ASP A 149 -13.12 2.00 19.89
N GLU A 150 -13.88 2.24 18.82
CA GLU A 150 -13.45 3.05 17.69
C GLU A 150 -13.68 4.54 17.95
N LEU A 151 -12.59 5.31 17.96
CA LEU A 151 -12.58 6.74 18.31
C LEU A 151 -13.44 7.61 17.39
N ASP A 152 -13.58 7.20 16.13
CA ASP A 152 -14.35 7.94 15.13
C ASP A 152 -15.81 7.47 15.03
N CYS A 153 -16.25 6.58 15.93
CA CYS A 153 -17.61 6.04 15.96
C CYS A 153 -18.37 6.42 17.23
N LEU A 154 -19.69 6.56 17.09
CA LEU A 154 -20.62 6.64 18.21
C LEU A 154 -21.42 5.35 18.26
N ALA A 155 -21.12 4.49 19.23
CA ALA A 155 -21.80 3.22 19.46
C ALA A 155 -22.68 3.26 20.73
N GLY A 156 -23.57 2.28 20.92
CA GLY A 156 -24.44 2.19 22.09
C GLY A 156 -25.53 3.27 22.16
N LEU A 157 -25.84 3.90 21.02
CA LEU A 157 -26.86 4.95 20.96
C LEU A 157 -28.25 4.37 21.17
N GLN A 158 -28.94 4.86 22.20
CA GLN A 158 -30.32 4.50 22.48
C GLN A 158 -31.27 5.60 22.05
N ARG A 159 -32.26 5.25 21.23
CA ARG A 159 -33.29 6.19 20.79
C ARG A 159 -34.20 6.55 21.96
N THR A 160 -34.29 7.84 22.28
CA THR A 160 -35.23 8.36 23.28
C THR A 160 -36.64 8.56 22.68
N GLN A 161 -37.65 8.72 23.54
CA GLN A 161 -39.01 9.06 23.09
C GLN A 161 -39.18 10.53 22.67
N ALA A 162 -38.23 11.40 23.01
CA ALA A 162 -38.23 12.79 22.57
C ALA A 162 -38.06 12.87 21.04
N LEU A 163 -38.85 13.75 20.40
CA LEU A 163 -38.68 14.06 18.99
C LEU A 163 -37.40 14.90 18.81
N PRO A 164 -36.67 14.76 17.68
CA PRO A 164 -35.55 15.63 17.36
C PRO A 164 -36.01 17.09 17.33
N GLU A 165 -35.25 17.98 17.95
CA GLU A 165 -35.46 19.42 17.80
C GLU A 165 -35.25 19.81 16.33
N ARG A 166 -36.10 20.70 15.83
CA ARG A 166 -36.07 21.19 14.44
C ARG A 166 -35.04 22.29 14.26
#